data_AF-A0A949AJC7-F1
#
_entry.id   AF-A0A949AJC7-F1
#
_cell.length_a   1.000
_cell.length_b   1.000
_cell.length_c   1.000
_cell.angle_alpha   90.00
_cell.angle_beta   90.00
_cell.angle_gamma   90.00
#
_symmetry.space_group_name_H-M   'P 1'
#
loop_
_entity.id
_entity.type
_entity.pdbx_description
1 polymer ?
#
loop_
_entity_poly.entity_id
_entity_poly.type
_entity_poly.pdbx_seq_one_letter_code
_entity_poly.pdbx_strand_id
1 'polypeptide(L)'
;MQYQFPTLRFYLTGLIILILIFFFTWFPRAQIDLIVASEPLIMDFEIKLDSLTETILFNLDTIPARVIISRDKEVWSGYKFIEELEDDKTEQIIVFKEKDLEWLVIYKVQNLLNEAEQELINDNQFSEIELGKQVFEFHPEKWEIEILKKDFSKRQWTIKIFLEEEVVKKYDLDKLKQEIRFKKKSFASQNLENLLSIKKVEINLWPWFWQQMPVFSNHINFSIKLLDS
;
A
#
# COMPACT_ATOMS: atom_id res chain seq x y z
N MET A 1 65.66 -6.53 -25.18
CA MET A 1 64.72 -6.85 -24.09
C MET A 1 63.87 -8.02 -24.54
N GLN A 2 64.08 -9.22 -23.98
CA GLN A 2 63.20 -10.36 -24.25
C GLN A 2 61.90 -10.16 -23.47
N TYR A 3 60.81 -9.89 -24.18
CA TYR A 3 59.47 -9.94 -23.61
C TYR A 3 59.13 -11.40 -23.31
N GLN A 4 59.17 -11.78 -22.04
CA GLN A 4 58.61 -13.06 -21.60
C GLN A 4 57.10 -12.90 -21.53
N PHE A 5 56.37 -13.60 -22.41
CA PHE A 5 54.92 -13.65 -22.34
C PHE A 5 54.50 -14.28 -20.99
N PRO A 6 53.47 -13.74 -20.32
CA PRO A 6 52.95 -14.34 -19.10
C PRO A 6 52.56 -15.79 -19.37
N THR A 7 52.93 -16.70 -18.47
CA THR A 7 52.60 -18.12 -18.62
C THR A 7 51.08 -18.34 -18.58
N LEU A 8 50.57 -19.43 -19.17
CA LEU A 8 49.14 -19.80 -19.13
C LEU A 8 48.55 -19.77 -17.70
N ARG A 9 49.36 -20.11 -16.69
CA ARG A 9 48.97 -20.08 -15.27
C ARG A 9 48.64 -18.66 -14.77
N PHE A 10 49.34 -17.64 -15.28
CA PHE A 10 49.07 -16.24 -14.96
C PHE A 10 47.68 -15.82 -15.44
N TYR A 11 47.33 -16.15 -16.68
CA TYR A 11 46.01 -15.86 -17.24
C TYR A 11 44.89 -16.62 -16.52
N LEU A 12 45.10 -17.90 -16.20
CA LEU A 12 44.13 -18.68 -15.42
C LEU A 12 43.89 -18.10 -14.03
N THR A 13 44.97 -17.67 -13.35
CA THR A 13 44.86 -17.04 -12.02
C THR A 13 44.09 -15.72 -12.10
N GLY A 14 44.41 -14.88 -13.08
CA GLY A 14 43.68 -13.62 -13.32
C GLY A 14 42.20 -13.85 -13.61
N LEU A 15 41.88 -14.86 -14.43
CA LEU A 15 40.49 -15.22 -14.75
C LEU A 15 39.72 -15.67 -13.50
N ILE A 16 40.32 -16.51 -12.66
CA ILE A 16 39.69 -16.96 -11.41
C ILE A 16 39.41 -15.78 -10.48
N ILE A 17 40.37 -14.86 -10.33
CA ILE A 17 40.18 -13.66 -9.51
C ILE A 17 39.04 -12.80 -10.06
N LEU A 18 38.96 -12.62 -11.39
CA LEU A 18 37.91 -11.84 -12.02
C LEU A 18 36.53 -12.50 -11.83
N ILE A 19 36.45 -13.82 -11.96
CA ILE A 19 35.24 -14.60 -11.68
C ILE A 19 34.84 -14.43 -10.20
N LEU A 20 35.79 -14.53 -9.27
CA LEU A 20 35.50 -14.31 -7.84
C LEU A 20 34.98 -12.90 -7.59
N ILE A 21 35.62 -11.85 -8.12
CA ILE A 21 35.13 -10.47 -8.00
C ILE A 21 33.72 -10.35 -8.57
N PHE A 22 33.45 -10.97 -9.71
CA PHE A 22 32.13 -10.97 -10.33
C PHE A 22 31.08 -11.63 -9.41
N PHE A 23 31.34 -12.83 -8.90
CA PHE A 23 30.41 -13.49 -7.97
C PHE A 23 30.22 -12.69 -6.68
N PHE A 24 31.28 -12.12 -6.12
CA PHE A 24 31.21 -11.33 -4.89
C PHE A 24 30.44 -10.00 -5.08
N THR A 25 30.37 -9.46 -6.29
CA THR A 25 29.68 -8.19 -6.58
C THR A 25 28.26 -8.39 -7.10
N TRP A 26 28.01 -9.38 -7.95
CA TRP A 26 26.73 -9.60 -8.62
C TRP A 26 25.80 -10.58 -7.90
N PHE A 27 26.32 -11.46 -7.04
CA PHE A 27 25.50 -12.50 -6.43
C PHE A 27 24.77 -12.09 -5.14
N PRO A 28 25.30 -11.19 -4.29
CA PRO A 28 24.65 -10.85 -3.03
C PRO A 28 23.25 -10.27 -3.24
N ARG A 29 22.30 -10.74 -2.42
CA ARG A 29 20.92 -10.25 -2.33
C ARG A 29 20.55 -9.95 -0.88
N ALA A 30 19.64 -9.01 -0.70
CA ALA A 30 19.12 -8.61 0.60
C ALA A 30 17.59 -8.58 0.56
N GLN A 31 16.97 -9.25 1.52
CA GLN A 31 15.58 -9.05 1.88
C GLN A 31 15.57 -8.26 3.18
N ILE A 32 14.87 -7.12 3.19
CA ILE A 32 14.74 -6.23 4.33
C ILE A 32 13.28 -6.15 4.69
N ASP A 33 12.94 -6.60 5.89
CA ASP A 33 11.60 -6.45 6.42
C ASP A 33 11.60 -5.27 7.40
N LEU A 34 10.79 -4.26 7.10
CA LEU A 34 10.56 -3.09 7.94
C LEU A 34 9.29 -3.35 8.76
N ILE A 35 9.47 -3.53 10.06
CA ILE A 35 8.37 -3.72 10.99
C ILE A 35 7.98 -2.35 11.53
N VAL A 36 6.79 -1.89 11.14
CA VAL A 36 6.32 -0.53 11.38
C VAL A 36 5.19 -0.52 12.40
N ALA A 37 5.10 0.55 13.18
CA ALA A 37 3.90 0.83 13.96
C ALA A 37 2.81 1.40 13.06
N SER A 38 1.58 0.93 13.24
CA SER A 38 0.38 1.53 12.65
C SER A 38 -0.31 2.48 13.61
N GLU A 39 -1.08 3.39 13.03
CA GLU A 39 -2.02 4.26 13.73
C GLU A 39 -3.43 3.97 13.20
N PRO A 40 -4.46 3.92 14.06
CA PRO A 40 -5.83 3.71 13.61
C PRO A 40 -6.34 4.97 12.87
N LEU A 41 -6.92 4.76 11.70
CA LEU A 41 -7.68 5.73 10.95
C LEU A 41 -9.16 5.41 11.11
N ILE A 42 -9.84 6.25 11.88
CA ILE A 42 -11.29 6.18 12.06
C ILE A 42 -11.91 7.31 11.25
N MET A 43 -12.83 6.97 10.36
CA MET A 43 -13.53 7.97 9.54
C MET A 43 -14.97 7.57 9.32
N ASP A 44 -15.85 8.57 9.35
CA ASP A 44 -17.20 8.44 8.85
C ASP A 44 -17.53 9.47 7.77
N PHE A 45 -18.36 9.09 6.81
CA PHE A 45 -18.86 10.00 5.78
C PHE A 45 -20.12 9.52 5.10
N GLU A 46 -20.82 10.47 4.49
CA GLU A 46 -22.05 10.22 3.76
C GLU A 46 -21.76 9.96 2.27
N ILE A 47 -22.44 8.97 1.71
CA ILE A 47 -22.42 8.62 0.29
C ILE A 47 -23.85 8.63 -0.23
N LYS A 48 -24.01 9.16 -1.44
CA LYS A 48 -25.28 9.13 -2.17
C LYS A 48 -25.31 7.93 -3.11
N LEU A 49 -26.36 7.13 -2.99
CA LEU A 49 -26.71 6.10 -3.96
C LEU A 49 -27.69 6.71 -4.95
N ASP A 50 -27.34 6.76 -6.23
CA ASP A 50 -28.22 7.33 -7.26
C ASP A 50 -28.43 6.34 -8.41
N SER A 51 -29.69 5.99 -8.67
CA SER A 51 -30.04 5.04 -9.75
C SER A 51 -29.95 5.63 -11.16
N LEU A 52 -29.92 6.97 -11.26
CA LEU A 52 -29.83 7.70 -12.53
C LEU A 52 -28.38 7.92 -12.95
N THR A 53 -27.44 7.66 -12.05
CA THR A 53 -26.01 7.81 -12.33
C THR A 53 -25.43 6.50 -12.83
N GLU A 54 -24.58 6.55 -13.85
CA GLU A 54 -23.93 5.38 -14.45
C GLU A 54 -22.50 5.14 -13.94
N THR A 55 -21.84 6.18 -13.41
CA THR A 55 -20.44 6.18 -12.99
C THR A 55 -20.26 6.77 -11.60
N ILE A 56 -19.12 6.49 -10.95
CA ILE A 56 -18.80 7.10 -9.65
C ILE A 56 -18.54 8.60 -9.86
N LEU A 57 -19.20 9.44 -9.07
CA LEU A 57 -18.97 10.88 -9.04
C LEU A 57 -18.23 11.24 -7.76
N PHE A 58 -16.90 11.09 -7.79
CA PHE A 58 -16.02 11.26 -6.63
C PHE A 58 -16.20 12.61 -5.90
N ASN A 59 -16.37 13.71 -6.63
CA ASN A 59 -16.52 15.04 -6.03
C ASN A 59 -17.90 15.30 -5.40
N LEU A 60 -18.87 14.41 -5.64
CA LEU A 60 -20.23 14.53 -5.13
C LEU A 60 -20.56 13.42 -4.12
N ASP A 61 -19.57 12.57 -3.81
CA ASP A 61 -19.71 11.36 -3.00
C ASP A 61 -20.88 10.49 -3.47
N THR A 62 -21.05 10.35 -4.79
CA THR A 62 -22.17 9.58 -5.38
C THR A 62 -21.66 8.31 -6.07
N ILE A 63 -22.26 7.18 -5.74
CA ILE A 63 -22.04 5.90 -6.46
C ILE A 63 -23.29 5.48 -7.24
N PRO A 64 -23.12 4.82 -8.38
CA PRO A 64 -24.23 4.34 -9.18
C PRO A 64 -24.97 3.22 -8.43
N ALA A 65 -26.29 3.30 -8.44
CA ALA A 65 -27.17 2.31 -7.84
C ALA A 65 -28.13 1.73 -8.86
N ARG A 66 -28.79 0.62 -8.52
CA ARG A 66 -29.86 0.01 -9.32
C ARG A 66 -31.03 -0.28 -8.40
N VAL A 67 -32.23 -0.05 -8.91
CA VAL A 67 -33.47 -0.48 -8.27
C VAL A 67 -33.84 -1.81 -8.91
N ILE A 68 -33.95 -2.87 -8.12
CA ILE A 68 -34.31 -4.20 -8.57
C ILE A 68 -35.48 -4.73 -7.73
N ILE A 69 -36.07 -5.85 -8.14
CA ILE A 69 -37.07 -6.55 -7.34
C ILE A 69 -36.34 -7.51 -6.39
N SER A 70 -36.71 -7.53 -5.12
CA SER A 70 -36.05 -8.29 -4.05
C SER A 70 -35.96 -9.79 -4.30
N ARG A 71 -36.88 -10.37 -5.08
CA ARG A 71 -36.83 -11.79 -5.46
C ARG A 71 -35.72 -12.13 -6.46
N ASP A 72 -35.18 -11.13 -7.15
CA ASP A 72 -34.16 -11.32 -8.19
C ASP A 72 -32.73 -11.21 -7.62
N LYS A 73 -32.56 -11.14 -6.29
CA LYS A 73 -31.25 -10.96 -5.60
C LYS A 73 -30.17 -11.93 -6.12
N GLU A 74 -30.53 -13.19 -6.38
CA GLU A 74 -29.59 -14.24 -6.84
C GLU A 74 -28.97 -13.95 -8.23
N VAL A 75 -29.63 -13.14 -9.07
CA VAL A 75 -29.15 -12.81 -10.42
C VAL A 75 -28.06 -11.74 -10.39
N TRP A 76 -27.99 -10.94 -9.32
CA TRP A 76 -27.14 -9.75 -9.22
C TRP A 76 -25.86 -10.01 -8.41
N SER A 77 -25.07 -10.99 -8.83
CA SER A 77 -23.76 -11.26 -8.20
C SER A 77 -22.82 -10.05 -8.26
N GLY A 78 -22.18 -9.71 -7.14
CA GLY A 78 -21.26 -8.57 -7.02
C GLY A 78 -21.91 -7.23 -6.68
N TYR A 79 -23.23 -7.24 -6.45
CA TYR A 79 -23.95 -6.14 -5.84
C TYR A 79 -24.12 -6.39 -4.34
N LYS A 80 -24.10 -5.31 -3.56
CA LYS A 80 -24.33 -5.32 -2.12
C LYS A 80 -25.83 -5.14 -1.86
N PHE A 81 -26.37 -6.00 -1.02
CA PHE A 81 -27.77 -5.98 -0.60
C PHE A 81 -27.82 -5.63 0.88
N ILE A 82 -28.57 -4.59 1.20
CA ILE A 82 -28.80 -4.13 2.56
C ILE A 82 -30.31 -4.16 2.75
N GLU A 83 -30.80 -4.92 3.73
CA GLU A 83 -32.25 -5.12 3.93
C GLU A 83 -32.95 -3.78 4.18
N GLU A 84 -32.27 -2.88 4.88
CA GLU A 84 -32.77 -1.55 5.14
C GLU A 84 -32.82 -0.68 3.86
N LEU A 85 -32.29 -1.09 2.71
CA LEU A 85 -32.53 -0.40 1.43
C LEU A 85 -33.77 -0.89 0.68
N GLU A 86 -34.52 -1.84 1.25
CA GLU A 86 -35.76 -2.38 0.69
C GLU A 86 -36.96 -1.46 0.95
N ASP A 87 -37.87 -1.39 -0.02
CA ASP A 87 -39.18 -0.76 0.10
C ASP A 87 -40.20 -1.78 0.62
N ASP A 88 -40.66 -1.55 1.85
CA ASP A 88 -41.68 -2.36 2.51
C ASP A 88 -42.98 -2.51 1.69
N LYS A 89 -43.24 -1.59 0.74
CA LYS A 89 -44.50 -1.56 -0.03
C LYS A 89 -44.38 -2.18 -1.42
N THR A 90 -43.21 -2.15 -2.04
CA THR A 90 -43.06 -2.45 -3.47
C THR A 90 -42.17 -3.65 -3.77
N GLU A 91 -41.62 -4.31 -2.75
CA GLU A 91 -40.62 -5.38 -2.90
C GLU A 91 -39.43 -4.94 -3.78
N GLN A 92 -39.15 -3.64 -3.82
CA GLN A 92 -38.03 -3.07 -4.56
C GLN A 92 -36.89 -2.81 -3.59
N ILE A 93 -35.68 -3.17 -4.00
CA ILE A 93 -34.46 -2.93 -3.22
C ILE A 93 -33.47 -2.15 -4.07
N ILE A 94 -32.71 -1.29 -3.40
CA ILE A 94 -31.60 -0.59 -4.00
C ILE A 94 -30.32 -1.32 -3.72
N VAL A 95 -29.59 -1.55 -4.80
CA VAL A 95 -28.35 -2.28 -4.80
C VAL A 95 -27.28 -1.45 -5.48
N PHE A 96 -26.05 -1.57 -5.01
CA PHE A 96 -24.88 -0.91 -5.58
C PHE A 96 -23.73 -1.90 -5.64
N LYS A 97 -22.73 -1.64 -6.49
CA LYS A 97 -21.57 -2.54 -6.57
C LYS A 97 -20.64 -2.27 -5.42
N GLU A 98 -20.16 -3.33 -4.77
CA GLU A 98 -19.21 -3.22 -3.68
C GLU A 98 -17.90 -2.57 -4.12
N LYS A 99 -17.43 -2.88 -5.34
CA LYS A 99 -16.23 -2.26 -5.93
C LYS A 99 -16.36 -0.75 -6.14
N ASP A 100 -17.56 -0.26 -6.44
CA ASP A 100 -17.77 1.17 -6.66
C ASP A 100 -17.68 1.93 -5.33
N LEU A 101 -18.20 1.32 -4.25
CA LEU A 101 -18.01 1.82 -2.89
C LEU A 101 -16.53 1.80 -2.50
N GLU A 102 -15.84 0.69 -2.76
CA GLU A 102 -14.42 0.53 -2.46
C GLU A 102 -13.56 1.62 -3.11
N TRP A 103 -13.78 1.88 -4.40
CA TRP A 103 -13.05 2.91 -5.13
C TRP A 103 -13.31 4.31 -4.58
N LEU A 104 -14.56 4.63 -4.21
CA LEU A 104 -14.88 5.93 -3.63
C LEU A 104 -14.21 6.11 -2.25
N VAL A 105 -14.23 5.06 -1.42
CA VAL A 105 -13.57 5.06 -0.10
C VAL A 105 -12.06 5.25 -0.26
N ILE A 106 -11.41 4.49 -1.14
CA ILE A 106 -9.97 4.61 -1.44
C ILE A 106 -9.63 6.04 -1.85
N TYR A 107 -10.40 6.61 -2.78
CA TYR A 107 -10.20 7.98 -3.24
C TYR A 107 -10.31 8.99 -2.09
N LYS A 108 -11.33 8.87 -1.26
CA LYS A 108 -11.59 9.80 -0.15
C LYS A 108 -10.52 9.73 0.93
N VAL A 109 -10.10 8.52 1.29
CA VAL A 109 -9.00 8.28 2.23
C VAL A 109 -7.69 8.82 1.68
N GLN A 110 -7.37 8.56 0.41
CA GLN A 110 -6.16 9.08 -0.21
C GLN A 110 -6.13 10.62 -0.23
N ASN A 111 -7.25 11.27 -0.55
CA ASN A 111 -7.32 12.73 -0.51
C ASN A 111 -7.07 13.27 0.90
N LEU A 112 -7.69 12.68 1.93
CA LEU A 112 -7.48 13.08 3.32
C LEU A 112 -6.02 12.91 3.75
N LEU A 113 -5.38 11.80 3.37
CA LEU A 113 -3.96 11.56 3.68
C LEU A 113 -3.03 12.51 2.91
N ASN A 114 -3.35 12.83 1.66
CA ASN A 114 -2.58 13.77 0.84
C ASN A 114 -2.70 15.22 1.35
N GLU A 115 -3.89 15.62 1.81
CA GLU A 115 -4.11 16.94 2.42
C GLU A 115 -3.28 17.07 3.71
N ALA A 116 -3.31 16.05 4.57
CA ALA A 116 -2.48 16.00 5.77
C ALA A 116 -0.97 15.99 5.44
N GLU A 117 -0.55 15.36 4.35
CA GLU A 117 0.84 15.40 3.87
C GLU A 117 1.27 16.82 3.46
N GLN A 118 0.42 17.55 2.71
CA GLN A 118 0.73 18.91 2.27
C GLN A 118 0.89 19.88 3.45
N GLU A 119 0.10 19.75 4.51
CA GLU A 119 0.26 20.54 5.73
C GLU A 119 1.62 20.31 6.39
N LEU A 120 2.06 19.05 6.48
CA LEU A 120 3.35 18.70 7.08
C LEU A 120 4.55 19.16 6.24
N ILE A 121 4.42 19.18 4.90
CA ILE A 121 5.43 19.71 3.99
C ILE A 121 5.60 21.22 4.20
N ASN A 122 4.49 21.96 4.34
CA ASN A 122 4.54 23.41 4.57
C ASN A 122 5.25 23.76 5.88
N ASP A 123 5.20 22.87 6.87
CA ASP A 123 5.84 23.04 8.18
C ASP A 123 7.32 22.58 8.22
N ASN A 124 7.92 22.19 7.08
CA ASN A 124 9.30 21.71 6.96
C ASN A 124 9.64 20.51 7.87
N GLN A 125 8.65 19.71 8.28
CA GLN A 125 8.87 18.54 9.15
C GLN A 125 9.20 17.27 8.38
N PHE A 126 9.34 17.34 7.06
CA PHE A 126 9.54 16.18 6.21
C PHE A 126 11.01 15.92 5.90
N SER A 127 11.43 14.67 6.14
CA SER A 127 12.66 14.15 5.55
C SER A 127 12.37 13.71 4.11
N GLU A 128 13.35 13.81 3.22
CA GLU A 128 13.24 13.38 1.82
C GLU A 128 12.87 11.89 1.61
N ILE A 129 12.93 11.09 2.68
CA ILE A 129 12.71 9.63 2.70
C ILE A 129 11.28 9.29 3.12
N GLU A 130 10.66 10.11 3.97
CA GLU A 130 9.28 9.94 4.39
C GLU A 130 8.38 10.65 3.37
N LEU A 131 7.39 9.96 2.83
CA LEU A 131 6.48 10.45 1.78
C LEU A 131 5.02 10.52 2.30
N GLY A 132 4.86 10.74 3.60
CA GLY A 132 3.55 10.82 4.25
C GLY A 132 3.05 9.50 4.80
N LYS A 133 1.75 9.31 4.69
CA LYS A 133 1.00 8.22 5.30
C LYS A 133 0.20 7.49 4.22
N GLN A 134 0.00 6.20 4.40
CA GLN A 134 -0.83 5.37 3.53
C GLN A 134 -1.58 4.34 4.37
N VAL A 135 -2.76 3.94 3.93
CA VAL A 135 -3.43 2.76 4.49
C VAL A 135 -2.59 1.54 4.18
N PHE A 136 -2.37 0.68 5.18
CA PHE A 136 -1.60 -0.56 5.02
C PHE A 136 -2.33 -1.55 4.11
N GLU A 137 -3.58 -1.83 4.44
CA GLU A 137 -4.50 -2.69 3.68
C GLU A 137 -5.92 -2.24 3.97
N PHE A 138 -6.77 -2.22 2.95
CA PHE A 138 -8.20 -1.92 3.11
C PHE A 138 -8.95 -3.21 3.42
N HIS A 139 -9.90 -3.12 4.35
CA HIS A 139 -10.73 -4.24 4.79
C HIS A 139 -12.22 -3.90 4.57
N PRO A 140 -12.74 -3.95 3.32
CA PRO A 140 -14.13 -3.60 3.01
C PRO A 140 -15.18 -4.37 3.82
N GLU A 141 -14.84 -5.58 4.28
CA GLU A 141 -15.68 -6.43 5.11
C GLU A 141 -15.89 -5.89 6.53
N LYS A 142 -15.02 -4.99 7.01
CA LYS A 142 -15.13 -4.35 8.34
C LYS A 142 -15.91 -3.03 8.29
N TRP A 143 -16.26 -2.53 7.11
CA TRP A 143 -16.95 -1.25 6.99
C TRP A 143 -18.41 -1.36 7.44
N GLU A 144 -18.79 -0.51 8.37
CA GLU A 144 -20.16 -0.41 8.86
C GLU A 144 -20.94 0.57 7.98
N ILE A 145 -22.16 0.19 7.60
CA ILE A 145 -23.03 0.98 6.73
C ILE A 145 -24.32 1.28 7.46
N GLU A 146 -24.59 2.56 7.70
CA GLU A 146 -25.83 3.05 8.29
C GLU A 146 -26.66 3.78 7.22
N ILE A 147 -27.97 3.59 7.19
CA ILE A 147 -28.84 4.30 6.24
C ILE A 147 -29.42 5.54 6.88
N LEU A 148 -29.07 6.70 6.33
CA LEU A 148 -29.55 7.99 6.82
C LEU A 148 -30.88 8.40 6.18
N LYS A 149 -31.00 8.21 4.86
CA LYS A 149 -32.17 8.69 4.11
C LYS A 149 -32.52 7.79 2.94
N LYS A 150 -33.84 7.57 2.77
CA LYS A 150 -34.42 6.86 1.63
C LYS A 150 -35.38 7.77 0.88
N ASP A 151 -35.16 7.99 -0.42
CA ASP A 151 -36.07 8.75 -1.29
C ASP A 151 -36.36 7.95 -2.57
N PHE A 152 -37.33 7.04 -2.48
CA PHE A 152 -37.78 6.23 -3.61
C PHE A 152 -38.34 7.07 -4.78
N SER A 153 -38.97 8.21 -4.48
CA SER A 153 -39.53 9.11 -5.50
C SER A 153 -38.42 9.72 -6.37
N LYS A 154 -37.30 10.10 -5.76
CA LYS A 154 -36.12 10.63 -6.47
C LYS A 154 -35.15 9.56 -6.91
N ARG A 155 -35.38 8.31 -6.49
CA ARG A 155 -34.47 7.19 -6.64
C ARG A 155 -33.06 7.51 -6.15
N GLN A 156 -33.00 8.12 -4.97
CA GLN A 156 -31.77 8.52 -4.30
C GLN A 156 -31.81 8.08 -2.83
N TRP A 157 -30.67 7.59 -2.35
CA TRP A 157 -30.47 7.22 -0.95
C TRP A 157 -29.20 7.83 -0.42
N THR A 158 -29.16 8.07 0.88
CA THR A 158 -27.96 8.52 1.57
C THR A 158 -27.61 7.50 2.62
N ILE A 159 -26.41 6.96 2.50
CA ILE A 159 -25.82 6.03 3.46
C ILE A 159 -24.65 6.71 4.14
N LYS A 160 -24.38 6.34 5.37
CA LYS A 160 -23.19 6.71 6.13
C LYS A 160 -22.30 5.48 6.21
N ILE A 161 -21.03 5.66 5.86
CA ILE A 161 -20.01 4.63 6.00
C ILE A 161 -19.17 5.00 7.21
N PHE A 162 -18.95 4.04 8.09
CA PHE A 162 -17.94 4.11 9.14
C PHE A 162 -16.85 3.09 8.82
N LEU A 163 -15.60 3.54 8.79
CA LEU A 163 -14.44 2.69 8.55
C LEU A 163 -13.39 2.90 9.63
N GLU A 164 -12.76 1.78 9.98
CA GLU A 164 -11.60 1.70 10.86
C GLU A 164 -10.51 0.93 10.11
N GLU A 165 -9.44 1.63 9.74
CA GLU A 165 -8.32 1.06 8.98
C GLU A 165 -6.99 1.39 9.64
N GLU A 166 -5.94 0.69 9.26
CA GLU A 166 -4.60 0.95 9.77
C GLU A 166 -3.77 1.78 8.79
N VAL A 167 -3.21 2.87 9.29
CA VAL A 167 -2.33 3.76 8.51
C VAL A 167 -0.90 3.60 8.96
N VAL A 168 0.00 3.51 7.99
CA VAL A 168 1.44 3.41 8.17
C VAL A 168 2.14 4.56 7.46
N LYS A 169 3.35 4.90 7.92
CA LYS A 169 4.23 5.82 7.19
C LYS A 169 4.59 5.23 5.82
N LYS A 170 4.58 6.09 4.80
CA LYS A 170 5.04 5.79 3.44
C LYS A 170 6.49 6.20 3.31
N TYR A 171 7.31 5.33 2.73
CA TYR A 171 8.74 5.57 2.53
C TYR A 171 9.10 5.51 1.05
N ASP A 172 10.07 6.33 0.64
CA ASP A 172 10.73 6.21 -0.66
C ASP A 172 11.69 5.02 -0.63
N LEU A 173 11.19 3.85 -1.03
CA LEU A 173 11.98 2.61 -1.04
C LEU A 173 13.20 2.70 -1.97
N ASP A 174 13.14 3.48 -3.05
CA ASP A 174 14.25 3.59 -3.98
C ASP A 174 15.37 4.46 -3.39
N LYS A 175 15.04 5.58 -2.74
CA LYS A 175 16.02 6.35 -1.97
C LYS A 175 16.64 5.50 -0.85
N LEU A 176 15.81 4.78 -0.10
CA LEU A 176 16.30 3.87 0.95
C LEU A 176 17.29 2.83 0.41
N LYS A 177 17.00 2.23 -0.74
CA LYS A 177 17.92 1.29 -1.42
C LYS A 177 19.25 1.98 -1.75
N GLN A 178 19.23 3.22 -2.22
CA GLN A 178 20.47 3.95 -2.56
C GLN A 178 21.31 4.27 -1.32
N GLU A 179 20.70 4.66 -0.20
CA GLU A 179 21.41 5.03 1.02
C GLU A 179 22.15 3.86 1.67
N ILE A 180 21.52 2.69 1.69
CA ILE A 180 22.06 1.51 2.36
C ILE A 180 22.95 0.65 1.44
N ARG A 181 22.94 0.91 0.13
CA ARG A 181 23.76 0.19 -0.86
C ARG A 181 25.22 0.19 -0.45
N PHE A 182 25.87 -0.97 -0.55
CA PHE A 182 27.28 -1.14 -0.21
C PHE A 182 27.66 -0.77 1.25
N LYS A 183 26.68 -0.52 2.13
CA LYS A 183 26.93 -0.30 3.57
C LYS A 183 27.03 -1.62 4.30
N LYS A 184 27.58 -1.62 5.51
CA LYS A 184 27.54 -2.79 6.40
C LYS A 184 26.10 -3.05 6.86
N LYS A 185 25.73 -4.32 7.04
CA LYS A 185 24.43 -4.72 7.59
C LYS A 185 24.06 -3.98 8.87
N SER A 186 25.03 -3.83 9.79
CA SER A 186 24.80 -3.12 11.07
C SER A 186 24.47 -1.65 10.87
N PHE A 187 25.16 -0.97 9.94
CA PHE A 187 24.90 0.42 9.61
C PHE A 187 23.52 0.57 8.94
N ALA A 188 23.19 -0.32 8.01
CA ALA A 188 21.88 -0.32 7.34
C ALA A 188 20.74 -0.53 8.35
N SER A 189 20.87 -1.48 9.28
CA SER A 189 19.88 -1.71 10.34
C SER A 189 19.68 -0.46 11.18
N GLN A 190 20.77 0.12 11.69
CA GLN A 190 20.72 1.34 12.52
C GLN A 190 20.12 2.53 11.77
N ASN A 191 20.50 2.74 10.51
CA ASN A 191 19.97 3.84 9.72
C ASN A 191 18.46 3.71 9.49
N LEU A 192 18.00 2.49 9.19
CA LEU A 192 16.58 2.21 8.98
C LEU A 192 15.78 2.25 10.30
N GLU A 193 16.33 1.74 11.39
CA GLU A 193 15.71 1.80 12.73
C GLU A 193 15.58 3.23 13.28
N ASN A 194 16.41 4.16 12.80
CA ASN A 194 16.32 5.59 13.17
C ASN A 194 15.17 6.32 12.46
N LEU A 195 14.53 5.72 11.46
CA LEU A 195 13.39 6.33 10.77
C LEU A 195 12.15 6.31 11.66
N LEU A 196 11.32 7.36 11.55
CA LEU A 196 10.11 7.46 12.34
C LEU A 196 9.18 6.29 12.03
N SER A 197 8.50 5.78 13.06
CA SER A 197 7.54 4.66 13.00
C SER A 197 8.11 3.28 12.70
N ILE A 198 9.40 3.15 12.36
CA ILE A 198 10.06 1.84 12.27
C ILE A 198 10.40 1.36 13.67
N LYS A 199 9.89 0.17 14.04
CA LYS A 199 10.11 -0.43 15.36
C LYS A 199 11.23 -1.47 15.33
N LYS A 200 11.34 -2.19 14.22
CA LYS A 200 12.35 -3.23 14.04
C LYS A 200 12.67 -3.40 12.57
N VAL A 201 13.92 -3.74 12.28
CA VAL A 201 14.41 -4.02 10.93
C VAL A 201 15.04 -5.40 10.91
N GLU A 202 14.60 -6.25 9.99
CA GLU A 202 15.17 -7.57 9.79
C GLU A 202 15.86 -7.64 8.43
N ILE A 203 17.20 -7.71 8.44
CA ILE A 203 18.01 -7.80 7.22
C ILE A 203 18.50 -9.22 7.03
N ASN A 204 17.97 -9.88 6.01
CA ASN A 204 18.37 -11.21 5.57
C ASN A 204 19.24 -11.09 4.31
N LEU A 205 20.53 -11.39 4.46
CA LEU A 205 21.50 -11.37 3.36
C LEU A 205 21.69 -12.78 2.81
N TRP A 206 21.75 -12.88 1.50
CA TRP A 206 22.16 -14.08 0.80
C TRP A 206 23.39 -13.78 -0.07
N PRO A 207 24.49 -14.55 0.05
CA PRO A 207 24.66 -15.67 0.96
C PRO A 207 24.72 -15.22 2.43
N TRP A 208 24.36 -16.11 3.36
CA TRP A 208 24.17 -15.79 4.79
C TRP A 208 25.42 -15.29 5.52
N PHE A 209 26.61 -15.63 5.02
CA PHE A 209 27.89 -15.15 5.56
C PHE A 209 28.24 -13.72 5.11
N TRP A 210 27.46 -13.15 4.19
CA TRP A 210 27.72 -11.83 3.65
C TRP A 210 27.34 -10.74 4.67
N GLN A 211 28.20 -9.74 4.86
CA GLN A 211 28.01 -8.70 5.87
C GLN A 211 27.70 -7.30 5.29
N GLN A 212 27.81 -7.15 3.97
CA GLN A 212 27.59 -5.87 3.29
C GLN A 212 26.28 -5.91 2.49
N MET A 213 25.62 -4.77 2.36
CA MET A 213 24.46 -4.68 1.47
C MET A 213 24.91 -4.87 0.01
N PRO A 214 24.07 -5.49 -0.84
CA PRO A 214 24.33 -5.62 -2.27
C PRO A 214 24.72 -4.29 -2.92
N VAL A 215 25.58 -4.38 -3.95
CA VAL A 215 26.00 -3.23 -4.74
C VAL A 215 24.88 -2.74 -5.65
N PHE A 216 23.97 -3.62 -6.06
CA PHE A 216 22.86 -3.28 -6.94
C PHE A 216 21.58 -3.14 -6.14
N SER A 217 20.89 -2.01 -6.29
CA SER A 217 19.58 -1.74 -5.65
C SER A 217 18.53 -2.79 -6.02
N ASN A 218 18.58 -3.33 -7.24
CA ASN A 218 17.66 -4.39 -7.69
C ASN A 218 17.84 -5.72 -6.92
N HIS A 219 18.92 -5.87 -6.16
CA HIS A 219 19.15 -7.03 -5.30
C HIS A 219 18.74 -6.74 -3.85
N ILE A 220 18.18 -5.57 -3.56
CA ILE A 220 17.66 -5.17 -2.26
C ILE A 220 16.15 -5.07 -2.39
N ASN A 221 15.45 -5.95 -1.68
CA ASN A 221 14.00 -5.99 -1.65
C ASN A 221 13.52 -5.59 -0.26
N PHE A 222 12.54 -4.69 -0.24
CA PHE A 222 11.87 -4.26 0.98
C PHE A 222 10.51 -4.94 1.09
N SER A 223 10.14 -5.33 2.30
CA SER A 223 8.78 -5.70 2.69
C SER A 223 8.40 -4.88 3.91
N ILE A 224 7.18 -4.35 3.94
CA ILE A 224 6.64 -3.63 5.09
C ILE A 224 5.72 -4.60 5.81
N LYS A 225 5.89 -4.73 7.13
CA LYS A 225 5.08 -5.58 8.00
C LYS A 225 4.57 -4.76 9.18
N LEU A 226 3.37 -5.03 9.62
CA LEU A 226 2.86 -4.47 10.86
C LEU A 226 3.56 -5.12 12.05
N LEU A 227 3.78 -4.32 13.10
CA LEU A 227 4.12 -4.88 14.40
C LEU A 227 2.88 -5.63 14.89
N ASP A 228 2.96 -6.96 14.99
CA ASP A 228 1.88 -7.78 15.56
C ASP A 228 1.43 -7.17 16.90
N SER A 229 0.15 -6.78 16.96
CA SER A 229 -0.49 -6.18 18.13
C SER A 229 -0.88 -7.21 19.20
#